data_AF-A0A9E5ZAJ6-F1
#
_entry.id   AF-A0A9E5ZAJ6-F1
#
_cell.length_a   1.000
_cell.length_b   1.000
_cell.length_c   1.000
_cell.angle_alpha   90.00
_cell.angle_beta   90.00
_cell.angle_gamma   90.00
#
_symmetry.space_group_name_H-M   'P 1'
#
loop_
_entity.id
_entity.type
_entity.pdbx_description
1 polymer ?
#
loop_
_entity_poly.entity_id
_entity_poly.type
_entity_poly.pdbx_seq_one_letter_code
_entity_poly.pdbx_strand_id
1 'polypeptide(L)'
;MSGLAIITEACISVKDRACVDVCPVQCIYEFDSTNNVLYSEEKAGSGIIENSHTPNAEAIAIFGDSVLYVNLDECTSCTACYQPDVCPVGAIYSEEHVPDGTSRSKYNSDDPNKGHDHTFFVQHSRDVFAN
;
A
#
# COMPACT_ATOMS: atom_id res chain seq x y z
N MET A 1 -19.05 -6.63 -4.95
CA MET A 1 -18.04 -5.79 -5.62
C MET A 1 -17.22 -5.22 -4.48
N SER A 2 -16.08 -5.85 -4.23
CA SER A 2 -15.21 -5.52 -3.11
C SER A 2 -14.23 -4.49 -3.64
N GLY A 3 -14.43 -3.22 -3.29
CA GLY A 3 -13.60 -2.10 -3.74
C GLY A 3 -12.31 -1.98 -2.93
N LEU A 4 -11.64 -3.10 -2.63
CA LEU A 4 -10.46 -3.14 -1.77
C LEU A 4 -9.32 -2.37 -2.43
N ALA A 5 -8.64 -1.54 -1.65
CA ALA A 5 -7.57 -0.70 -2.16
C ALA A 5 -6.28 -1.51 -2.34
N ILE A 6 -5.65 -1.38 -3.50
CA ILE A 6 -4.35 -1.97 -3.86
C ILE A 6 -3.39 -0.83 -4.19
N ILE A 7 -2.26 -0.79 -3.49
CA ILE A 7 -1.16 0.14 -3.77
C ILE A 7 -0.22 -0.55 -4.76
N THR A 8 0.01 0.08 -5.91
CA THR A 8 0.76 -0.51 -7.03
C THR A 8 2.12 0.12 -7.27
N GLU A 9 2.42 1.24 -6.61
CA GLU A 9 3.66 2.02 -6.83
C GLU A 9 4.11 2.71 -5.55
N ALA A 10 5.39 3.06 -5.48
CA ALA A 10 5.99 3.82 -4.40
C ALA A 10 5.59 5.31 -4.44
N CYS A 11 5.77 5.99 -3.30
CA CYS A 11 5.59 7.44 -3.24
C CYS A 11 6.64 8.17 -4.09
N ILE A 12 6.33 9.40 -4.52
CA ILE A 12 7.28 10.24 -5.26
C ILE A 12 8.11 11.11 -4.31
N SER A 13 9.44 11.00 -4.40
CA SER A 13 10.44 11.78 -3.63
C SER A 13 10.46 11.55 -2.12
N VAL A 14 9.31 11.58 -1.45
CA VAL A 14 9.14 11.40 -0.01
C VAL A 14 7.94 10.48 0.27
N LYS A 15 7.93 9.77 1.41
CA LYS A 15 6.77 9.01 1.87
C LYS A 15 5.68 9.97 2.34
N ASP A 16 4.71 10.24 1.47
CA ASP A 16 3.65 11.24 1.69
C ASP A 16 2.65 10.85 2.78
N ARG A 17 2.32 9.55 2.86
CA ARG A 17 1.45 8.94 3.89
C ARG A 17 0.04 9.52 4.00
N ALA A 18 -0.40 10.44 3.14
CA ALA A 18 -1.77 10.99 3.19
C ALA A 18 -2.87 9.91 3.03
N CYS A 19 -2.57 8.81 2.31
CA CYS A 19 -3.50 7.68 2.20
C CYS A 19 -3.70 6.94 3.53
N VAL A 20 -2.70 6.97 4.42
CA VAL A 20 -2.75 6.38 5.75
C VAL A 20 -3.64 7.24 6.65
N ASP A 21 -3.41 8.55 6.66
CA ASP A 21 -4.14 9.53 7.47
C ASP A 21 -5.65 9.56 7.16
N VAL A 22 -6.03 9.33 5.89
CA VAL A 22 -7.43 9.34 5.47
C VAL A 22 -8.13 7.99 5.68
N CYS A 23 -7.39 6.92 5.99
CA CYS A 23 -7.96 5.58 6.10
C CYS A 23 -8.75 5.43 7.41
N PRO A 24 -10.09 5.26 7.37
CA PRO A 24 -10.91 5.24 8.57
C PRO A 24 -10.71 3.98 9.44
N VAL A 25 -10.12 2.93 8.86
CA VAL A 25 -9.86 1.65 9.53
C VAL A 25 -8.37 1.36 9.67
N GLN A 26 -7.50 2.30 9.28
CA GLN A 26 -6.06 2.20 9.48
C GLN A 26 -5.45 0.90 8.91
N CYS A 27 -5.97 0.45 7.76
CA CYS A 27 -5.56 -0.81 7.13
C CYS A 27 -4.32 -0.68 6.21
N ILE A 28 -3.60 0.45 6.23
CA ILE A 28 -2.41 0.68 5.40
C ILE A 28 -1.20 0.70 6.32
N TYR A 29 -0.19 -0.09 5.98
CA TYR A 29 0.95 -0.37 6.83
C TYR A 29 2.27 0.00 6.14
N GLU A 30 3.20 0.48 6.93
CA GLU A 30 4.59 0.70 6.56
C GLU A 30 5.48 -0.42 7.13
N PHE A 31 6.51 -0.82 6.39
CA PHE A 31 7.46 -1.82 6.85
C PHE A 31 8.64 -1.19 7.60
N ASP A 32 8.87 -1.65 8.82
CA ASP A 32 10.10 -1.37 9.58
C ASP A 32 11.08 -2.54 9.43
N SER A 33 12.15 -2.28 8.67
CA SER A 33 13.23 -3.25 8.41
C SER A 33 14.07 -3.58 9.64
N THR A 34 14.05 -2.74 10.69
CA THR A 34 14.83 -2.96 11.92
C THR A 34 14.15 -3.99 12.81
N ASN A 35 12.83 -3.87 12.98
CA ASN A 35 12.04 -4.74 13.84
C ASN A 35 11.30 -5.84 13.08
N ASN A 36 11.41 -5.86 11.74
CA ASN A 36 10.71 -6.78 10.85
C ASN A 36 9.20 -6.80 11.12
N VAL A 37 8.59 -5.62 11.17
CA VAL A 37 7.18 -5.43 11.54
C VAL A 37 6.51 -4.46 10.57
N LEU A 38 5.25 -4.72 10.26
CA LEU A 38 4.35 -3.81 9.56
C LEU A 38 3.59 -2.99 10.59
N TYR A 39 3.53 -1.66 10.45
CA TYR A 39 2.84 -0.77 11.40
C TYR A 39 1.93 0.23 10.67
N SER A 40 0.72 0.47 11.18
CA SER A 40 -0.29 1.28 10.45
C SER A 40 -0.09 2.78 10.59
N GLU A 41 0.08 3.28 11.82
CA GLU A 41 0.38 4.70 12.05
C GLU A 41 0.86 4.91 13.49
N GLU A 42 1.56 6.02 13.71
CA GLU A 42 1.85 6.54 15.04
C GLU A 42 0.74 7.53 15.38
N LYS A 43 -0.10 7.21 16.35
CA LYS A 43 -1.27 8.01 16.74
C LYS A 43 -0.90 9.49 16.92
N ALA A 44 -1.20 10.34 15.94
CA ALA A 44 -0.99 11.80 15.89
C ALA A 44 0.08 12.36 16.86
N GLY A 45 1.35 11.94 16.68
CA GLY A 45 2.49 12.44 17.44
C GLY A 45 2.61 11.92 18.88
N SER A 46 1.98 10.78 19.20
CA SER A 46 2.05 10.16 20.53
C SER A 46 3.17 9.14 20.70
N GLY A 47 3.90 8.76 19.64
CA GLY A 47 4.93 7.71 19.74
C GLY A 47 4.39 6.28 19.81
N ILE A 48 3.07 6.07 19.67
CA ILE A 48 2.40 4.78 19.88
C ILE A 48 1.86 4.24 18.55
N ILE A 49 2.32 3.05 18.18
CA ILE A 49 1.78 2.26 17.07
C ILE A 49 0.45 1.63 17.50
N GLU A 50 -0.62 1.87 16.74
CA GLU A 50 -1.95 1.31 17.06
C GLU A 50 -2.07 -0.16 16.65
N ASN A 51 -1.69 -0.48 15.42
CA ASN A 51 -1.74 -1.84 14.89
C ASN A 51 -0.39 -2.24 14.31
N SER A 52 -0.03 -3.51 14.50
CA SER A 52 1.18 -4.09 13.96
C SER A 52 0.96 -5.52 13.49
N HIS A 53 1.60 -5.90 12.38
CA HIS A 53 1.58 -7.26 11.84
C HIS A 53 2.99 -7.77 11.60
N THR A 54 3.18 -9.08 11.76
CA THR A 54 4.42 -9.73 11.33
C THR A 54 4.30 -10.08 9.85
N PRO A 55 5.12 -9.49 8.97
CA PRO A 55 5.05 -9.77 7.54
C PRO A 55 5.55 -11.17 7.20
N ASN A 56 5.05 -11.71 6.11
CA ASN A 56 5.66 -12.83 5.43
C ASN A 56 7.05 -12.43 4.89
N ALA A 57 8.09 -13.18 5.27
CA ALA A 57 9.48 -12.84 4.95
C ALA A 57 9.80 -12.88 3.45
N GLU A 58 9.16 -13.78 2.69
CA GLU A 58 9.41 -13.95 1.26
C GLU A 58 8.72 -12.86 0.45
N ALA A 59 7.49 -12.51 0.82
CA ALA A 59 6.77 -11.42 0.19
C ALA A 59 7.42 -10.07 0.52
N ILE A 60 7.68 -9.76 1.79
CA ILE A 60 8.19 -8.44 2.17
C ILE A 60 9.58 -8.15 1.58
N ALA A 61 10.39 -9.18 1.32
CA ALA A 61 11.70 -9.04 0.70
C ALA A 61 11.67 -8.46 -0.74
N ILE A 62 10.50 -8.45 -1.40
CA ILE A 62 10.36 -7.97 -2.78
C ILE A 62 10.48 -6.44 -2.84
N PHE A 63 9.73 -5.71 -2.00
CA PHE A 63 9.72 -4.24 -2.02
C PHE A 63 10.18 -3.59 -0.70
N GLY A 64 10.21 -4.33 0.41
CA GLY A 64 10.68 -3.85 1.71
C GLY A 64 10.00 -2.55 2.14
N ASP A 65 10.79 -1.52 2.44
CA ASP A 65 10.29 -0.22 2.87
C ASP A 65 9.97 0.75 1.71
N SER A 66 10.06 0.28 0.47
CA SER A 66 9.87 1.11 -0.74
C SER A 66 8.40 1.42 -1.01
N VAL A 67 7.48 0.57 -0.55
CA VAL A 67 6.04 0.71 -0.78
C VAL A 67 5.27 0.58 0.54
N LEU A 68 4.02 1.06 0.54
CA LEU A 68 3.08 0.84 1.62
C LEU A 68 2.18 -0.35 1.27
N TYR A 69 1.76 -1.10 2.29
CA TYR A 69 1.02 -2.35 2.13
C TYR A 69 -0.39 -2.21 2.69
N VAL A 70 -1.40 -2.60 1.92
CA VAL A 70 -2.79 -2.59 2.38
C VAL A 70 -3.16 -3.99 2.88
N ASN A 71 -3.63 -4.08 4.12
CA ASN A 71 -4.22 -5.31 4.63
C ASN A 71 -5.64 -5.45 4.09
N LEU A 72 -5.83 -6.42 3.18
CA LEU A 72 -7.10 -6.64 2.49
C LEU A 72 -8.18 -7.26 3.38
N ASP A 73 -7.79 -7.95 4.46
CA ASP A 73 -8.74 -8.50 5.43
C ASP A 73 -9.33 -7.42 6.35
N GLU A 74 -8.61 -6.30 6.53
CA GLU A 74 -9.05 -5.16 7.35
C GLU A 74 -9.70 -4.05 6.50
N CYS A 75 -9.45 -4.02 5.20
CA CYS A 75 -9.94 -2.96 4.32
C CYS A 75 -11.46 -3.05 4.12
N THR A 76 -12.16 -1.94 4.41
CA THR A 76 -13.63 -1.85 4.29
C THR A 76 -14.12 -1.34 2.94
N SER A 77 -13.22 -1.21 1.95
CA SER A 77 -13.55 -0.66 0.62
C SER A 77 -14.17 0.76 0.67
N CYS A 78 -13.74 1.60 1.62
CA CYS A 78 -14.33 2.93 1.87
C CYS A 78 -13.95 4.01 0.86
N THR A 79 -13.03 3.72 -0.07
CA THR A 79 -12.66 4.55 -1.22
C THR A 79 -11.94 5.87 -0.95
N ALA A 80 -11.73 6.21 0.32
CA ALA A 80 -11.10 7.46 0.72
C ALA A 80 -9.64 7.58 0.25
N CYS A 81 -8.87 6.48 0.28
CA CYS A 81 -7.43 6.51 -0.01
C CYS A 81 -7.09 6.71 -1.49
N TYR A 82 -7.94 6.27 -2.42
CA TYR A 82 -7.67 6.39 -3.85
C TYR A 82 -8.24 7.66 -4.49
N GLN A 83 -8.75 8.61 -3.69
CA GLN A 83 -9.15 9.90 -4.21
C GLN A 83 -7.92 10.64 -4.81
N PRO A 84 -8.10 11.35 -5.93
CA PRO A 84 -6.99 11.92 -6.71
C PRO A 84 -6.21 13.02 -5.96
N ASP A 85 -6.81 13.61 -4.93
CA ASP A 85 -6.21 14.58 -4.02
C ASP A 85 -5.40 13.94 -2.88
N VAL A 86 -5.65 12.66 -2.58
CA VAL A 86 -4.97 11.93 -1.49
C VAL A 86 -3.67 11.31 -1.97
N CYS A 87 -3.68 10.64 -3.14
CA CYS A 87 -2.48 10.03 -3.69
C CYS A 87 -1.96 10.86 -4.87
N PRO A 88 -0.92 11.70 -4.70
CA PRO A 88 -0.44 12.60 -5.75
C PRO A 88 0.10 11.85 -6.98
N VAL A 89 0.62 10.64 -6.76
CA VAL A 89 1.11 9.77 -7.83
C VAL A 89 -0.04 9.02 -8.53
N GLY A 90 -1.14 8.73 -7.83
CA GLY A 90 -2.26 7.96 -8.36
C GLY A 90 -2.03 6.45 -8.33
N ALA A 91 -1.28 5.96 -7.34
CA ALA A 91 -0.80 4.58 -7.22
C ALA A 91 -1.82 3.62 -6.59
N ILE A 92 -3.03 4.09 -6.25
CA ILE A 92 -4.02 3.29 -5.51
C ILE A 92 -5.20 2.98 -6.40
N TYR A 93 -5.49 1.70 -6.57
CA TYR A 93 -6.58 1.18 -7.40
C TYR A 93 -7.50 0.28 -6.59
N SER A 94 -8.74 0.08 -7.03
CA SER A 94 -9.55 -1.02 -6.50
C SER A 94 -9.05 -2.35 -7.05
N GLU A 95 -9.10 -3.44 -6.28
CA GLU A 95 -8.62 -4.78 -6.67
C GLU A 95 -9.16 -5.26 -8.04
N GLU A 96 -10.38 -4.85 -8.39
CA GLU A 96 -11.06 -5.24 -9.62
C GLU A 96 -10.75 -4.34 -10.83
N HIS A 97 -10.13 -3.18 -10.60
CA HIS A 97 -9.75 -2.20 -11.64
C HIS A 97 -8.23 -1.91 -11.64
N VAL A 98 -7.43 -2.84 -11.12
CA VAL A 98 -5.98 -2.73 -11.17
C VAL A 98 -5.54 -2.87 -12.64
N PRO A 99 -4.77 -1.92 -13.19
CA PRO A 99 -4.37 -1.97 -14.59
C PRO A 99 -3.37 -3.11 -14.86
N ASP A 100 -3.52 -3.81 -15.97
CA ASP A 100 -2.66 -4.94 -16.40
C ASP A 100 -1.32 -4.51 -17.00
N GLY A 101 -0.90 -3.26 -16.78
CA GLY A 101 0.33 -2.70 -17.35
C GLY A 101 0.26 -2.38 -18.85
N THR A 102 -0.89 -2.57 -19.53
CA THR A 102 -1.04 -2.25 -20.96
C THR A 102 -1.28 -0.74 -21.22
N SER A 103 -0.22 0.05 -21.03
CA SER A 103 0.05 1.32 -21.76
C SER A 103 -0.99 2.47 -21.72
N ARG A 104 -1.93 2.55 -20.77
CA ARG A 104 -2.81 3.76 -20.65
C ARG A 104 -2.95 4.36 -19.25
N SER A 105 -2.44 3.71 -18.21
CA SER A 105 -2.50 4.26 -16.85
C SER A 105 -1.29 5.14 -16.55
N LYS A 106 -1.51 6.25 -15.83
CA LYS A 106 -0.47 7.17 -15.37
C LYS A 106 0.52 6.36 -14.50
N TYR A 107 1.77 6.26 -14.94
CA TYR A 107 2.83 5.52 -14.26
C TYR A 107 3.88 6.50 -13.73
N ASN A 108 4.30 6.34 -12.47
CA ASN A 108 5.37 7.12 -11.88
C ASN A 108 6.68 6.78 -12.58
N SER A 109 7.23 7.72 -13.34
CA SER A 109 8.42 7.44 -14.15
C SER A 109 9.68 7.16 -13.32
N ASP A 110 9.68 7.58 -12.05
CA ASP A 110 10.76 7.41 -11.07
C ASP A 110 10.57 6.19 -10.15
N ASP A 111 9.54 5.38 -10.36
CA ASP A 111 9.33 4.15 -9.58
C ASP A 111 10.40 3.10 -9.95
N PRO A 112 11.13 2.55 -8.96
CA PRO A 112 12.18 1.55 -9.21
C PRO A 112 11.62 0.19 -9.66
N ASN A 113 10.31 -0.04 -9.52
CA ASN A 113 9.61 -1.29 -9.85
C ASN A 113 8.85 -1.19 -11.19
N LYS A 114 9.46 -0.52 -12.18
CA LYS A 114 8.88 -0.29 -13.50
C LYS A 114 8.80 -1.53 -14.37
N GLY A 115 7.60 -1.80 -14.92
CA GLY A 115 7.35 -2.87 -15.88
C GLY A 115 6.61 -4.10 -15.33
N HIS A 116 6.06 -4.02 -14.11
CA HIS A 116 5.27 -5.09 -13.52
C HIS A 116 3.81 -4.98 -13.97
N ASP A 117 3.15 -6.13 -14.13
CA ASP A 117 1.70 -6.21 -14.20
C ASP A 117 1.15 -5.75 -12.84
N HIS A 118 0.36 -4.65 -12.78
CA HIS A 118 -0.07 -4.15 -11.47
C HIS A 118 -0.97 -5.16 -10.76
N THR A 119 -1.56 -6.12 -11.46
CA THR A 119 -2.34 -7.21 -10.82
C THR A 119 -1.48 -8.06 -9.89
N PHE A 120 -0.15 -8.08 -10.06
CA PHE A 120 0.79 -8.67 -9.10
C PHE A 120 0.58 -8.13 -7.68
N PHE A 121 0.34 -6.83 -7.54
CA PHE A 121 0.17 -6.19 -6.24
C PHE A 121 -1.09 -6.67 -5.50
N VAL A 122 -2.08 -7.21 -6.23
CA VAL A 122 -3.28 -7.80 -5.62
C VAL A 122 -2.91 -9.03 -4.79
N GLN A 123 -2.12 -9.94 -5.37
CA GLN A 123 -1.68 -11.14 -4.67
C GLN A 123 -0.61 -10.81 -3.64
N HIS A 124 0.34 -9.95 -4.01
CA HIS A 124 1.40 -9.52 -3.12
C HIS A 124 0.88 -8.90 -1.83
N SER A 125 -0.15 -8.04 -1.90
CA SER A 125 -0.75 -7.44 -0.70
C SER A 125 -1.38 -8.48 0.22
N ARG A 126 -1.76 -9.66 -0.28
CA ARG A 126 -2.28 -10.76 0.55
C ARG A 126 -1.14 -11.56 1.14
N ASP A 127 -0.15 -11.89 0.30
CA ASP A 127 1.00 -12.68 0.70
C ASP A 127 1.79 -12.01 1.82
N VAL A 128 1.93 -10.68 1.79
CA VAL A 128 2.61 -9.91 2.83
C VAL A 128 2.02 -10.12 4.23
N PHE A 129 0.70 -10.32 4.34
CA PHE A 129 0.02 -10.57 5.62
C PHE A 129 -0.33 -12.06 5.84
N ALA A 130 0.02 -12.94 4.89
CA ALA A 130 -0.15 -14.38 5.01
C ALA A 130 1.02 -14.99 5.80
N ASN A 131 0.89 -15.03 7.11
CA ASN A 131 1.89 -15.58 8.04
C ASN A 131 1.33 -16.75 8.85
#